data_AF-A0A0S8FWP7-F1
#
_entry.id   AF-A0A0S8FWP7-F1
#
_cell.length_a   1.000
_cell.length_b   1.000
_cell.length_c   1.000
_cell.angle_alpha   90.00
_cell.angle_beta   90.00
_cell.angle_gamma   90.00
#
_symmetry.space_group_name_H-M   'P 1'
#
loop_
_entity.id
_entity.type
_entity.pdbx_description
1 polymer ?
#
loop_
_entity_poly.entity_id
_entity_poly.type
_entity_poly.pdbx_seq_one_letter_code
_entity_poly.pdbx_strand_id
1 'polypeptide(L)'
;MPLFGCRRPVDADDGEFLRARKSMVDNQLRRNGIGDERVLAAMDKVPRELFVPPRRRYDAYCDGALAIGSGQTISQPYMVALMTELLHLRGEERVLEVGTGSGYQAAVLAELSAHVYTVERLPELSERARRLLCDELGYGNISFRVGDGTLGWPEEAPFDRVIVTAGAPRRPDTVLAQLGPGGEAVVPVGRHWQVLTHYARRADGTFDEEESCQCVFVKLIGEDGW
;
A
#
# COMPACT_ATOMS: atom_id res chain seq x y z
N MET A 1 -15.63 -5.71 46.44
CA MET A 1 -14.69 -5.51 45.32
C MET A 1 -14.26 -6.87 44.78
N PRO A 2 -14.81 -7.32 43.64
CA PRO A 2 -14.21 -8.37 42.82
C PRO A 2 -13.52 -7.76 41.59
N LEU A 3 -12.29 -8.22 41.36
CA LEU A 3 -11.47 -7.93 40.17
C LEU A 3 -12.21 -8.40 38.92
N PHE A 4 -12.52 -7.48 38.00
CA PHE A 4 -13.08 -7.80 36.70
C PHE A 4 -11.99 -8.46 35.83
N GLY A 5 -12.06 -9.79 35.74
CA GLY A 5 -11.32 -10.57 34.76
C GLY A 5 -11.80 -10.22 33.35
N CYS A 6 -10.86 -9.78 32.50
CA CYS A 6 -11.09 -9.54 31.08
C CYS A 6 -11.52 -10.87 30.43
N ARG A 7 -12.82 -11.02 30.13
CA ARG A 7 -13.30 -12.11 29.28
C ARG A 7 -12.66 -11.93 27.91
N ARG A 8 -11.87 -12.92 27.48
CA ARG A 8 -11.42 -13.01 26.08
C ARG A 8 -12.67 -13.18 25.21
N PRO A 9 -12.88 -12.36 24.17
CA PRO A 9 -13.85 -12.71 23.14
C PRO A 9 -13.31 -13.91 22.36
N VAL A 10 -14.19 -14.90 22.24
CA VAL A 10 -14.18 -15.96 21.23
C VAL A 10 -14.09 -15.29 19.85
N ASP A 11 -13.37 -15.92 18.91
CA ASP A 11 -13.07 -15.44 17.55
C ASP A 11 -14.13 -14.48 16.98
N ALA A 12 -13.70 -13.29 16.55
CA ALA A 12 -14.57 -12.30 15.93
C ALA A 12 -15.31 -12.95 14.76
N ASP A 13 -16.65 -12.84 14.76
CA ASP A 13 -17.48 -13.28 13.66
C ASP A 13 -17.23 -12.41 12.41
N ASP A 14 -17.31 -12.99 11.21
CA ASP A 14 -17.07 -12.30 9.94
C ASP A 14 -17.93 -11.01 9.83
N GLY A 15 -19.11 -11.01 10.45
CA GLY A 15 -19.98 -9.83 10.54
C GLY A 15 -19.40 -8.65 11.32
N GLU A 16 -18.52 -8.87 12.29
CA GLU A 16 -17.86 -7.79 13.04
C GLU A 16 -16.82 -7.07 12.17
N PHE A 17 -15.97 -7.81 11.46
CA PHE A 17 -14.98 -7.22 10.58
C PHE A 17 -15.63 -6.48 9.41
N LEU A 18 -16.72 -7.00 8.85
CA LEU A 18 -17.50 -6.29 7.82
C LEU A 18 -18.02 -4.94 8.32
N ARG A 19 -18.57 -4.88 9.55
CA ARG A 19 -19.03 -3.62 10.15
C ARG A 19 -17.88 -2.66 10.44
N ALA A 20 -16.77 -3.17 10.96
CA ALA A 20 -15.58 -2.37 11.28
C ALA A 20 -14.97 -1.75 10.02
N ARG A 21 -14.87 -2.53 8.93
CA ARG A 21 -14.40 -2.08 7.63
C ARG A 21 -15.30 -0.99 7.04
N LYS A 22 -16.60 -1.23 7.00
CA LYS A 22 -17.57 -0.24 6.53
C LYS A 22 -17.48 1.06 7.34
N SER A 23 -17.37 0.94 8.67
CA SER A 23 -17.20 2.10 9.54
C SER A 23 -15.87 2.83 9.28
N MET A 24 -14.78 2.12 8.98
CA MET A 24 -13.50 2.75 8.60
C MET A 24 -13.66 3.57 7.32
N VAL A 25 -14.33 3.04 6.30
CA VAL A 25 -14.60 3.77 5.04
C VAL A 25 -15.49 5.00 5.30
N ASP A 26 -16.64 4.81 5.96
CA ASP A 26 -17.66 5.85 6.11
C ASP A 26 -17.27 6.94 7.12
N ASN A 27 -16.59 6.58 8.21
CA ASN A 27 -16.32 7.48 9.33
C ASN A 27 -14.86 7.93 9.44
N GLN A 28 -13.92 7.27 8.77
CA GLN A 28 -12.51 7.69 8.77
C GLN A 28 -12.13 8.22 7.38
N LEU A 29 -12.17 7.39 6.34
CA LEU A 29 -11.66 7.77 5.02
C LEU A 29 -12.45 8.92 4.40
N ARG A 30 -13.77 8.75 4.24
CA ARG A 30 -14.62 9.76 3.60
C ARG A 30 -14.62 11.08 4.37
N ARG A 31 -14.59 11.02 5.70
CA ARG A 31 -14.57 12.22 6.56
C ARG A 31 -13.24 12.97 6.52
N ASN A 32 -12.15 12.26 6.22
CA ASN A 32 -10.81 12.84 6.07
C ASN A 32 -10.49 13.22 4.61
N GLY A 33 -11.49 13.28 3.73
CA GLY A 33 -11.36 13.88 2.41
C GLY A 33 -11.09 12.92 1.25
N ILE A 34 -11.03 11.60 1.49
CA ILE A 34 -10.98 10.61 0.40
C ILE A 34 -12.34 10.67 -0.34
N GLY A 35 -12.29 11.08 -1.59
CA GLY A 35 -13.45 11.39 -2.42
C GLY A 35 -13.69 10.42 -3.57
N ASP A 36 -12.68 9.64 -3.96
CA ASP A 36 -12.81 8.65 -5.03
C ASP A 36 -13.61 7.43 -4.54
N GLU A 37 -14.85 7.33 -5.02
CA GLU A 37 -15.75 6.21 -4.71
C GLU A 37 -15.19 4.84 -5.10
N ARG A 38 -14.33 4.77 -6.13
CA ARG A 38 -13.68 3.51 -6.53
C ARG A 38 -12.66 3.10 -5.48
N VAL A 39 -11.87 4.04 -4.98
CA VAL A 39 -10.91 3.80 -3.89
C VAL A 39 -11.65 3.37 -2.62
N LEU A 40 -12.72 4.09 -2.24
CA LEU A 40 -13.55 3.73 -1.09
C LEU A 40 -14.15 2.33 -1.23
N ALA A 41 -14.63 1.96 -2.42
CA ALA A 41 -15.17 0.63 -2.71
C ALA A 41 -14.10 -0.47 -2.61
N ALA A 42 -12.88 -0.22 -3.12
CA ALA A 42 -11.76 -1.15 -2.97
C ALA A 42 -11.38 -1.33 -1.49
N MET A 43 -11.33 -0.24 -0.72
CA MET A 43 -11.05 -0.28 0.72
C MET A 43 -12.13 -1.04 1.51
N ASP A 44 -13.40 -0.99 1.08
CA ASP A 44 -14.51 -1.78 1.65
C ASP A 44 -14.51 -3.25 1.19
N LYS A 45 -13.94 -3.54 0.02
CA LYS A 45 -13.87 -4.91 -0.50
C LYS A 45 -12.73 -5.71 0.12
N VAL A 46 -11.55 -5.11 0.27
CA VAL A 46 -10.33 -5.84 0.70
C VAL A 46 -10.33 -6.11 2.22
N PRO A 47 -10.24 -7.38 2.66
CA PRO A 47 -10.28 -7.75 4.07
C PRO A 47 -8.97 -7.50 4.82
N ARG A 48 -8.74 -6.25 5.22
CA ARG A 48 -7.51 -5.78 5.90
C ARG A 48 -7.10 -6.64 7.11
N GLU A 49 -8.05 -7.21 7.84
CA GLU A 49 -7.85 -8.14 8.96
C GLU A 49 -7.05 -9.39 8.58
N LEU A 50 -7.07 -9.83 7.32
CA LEU A 50 -6.30 -10.98 6.87
C LEU A 50 -4.82 -10.64 6.63
N PHE A 51 -4.51 -9.35 6.44
CA PHE A 51 -3.16 -8.84 6.15
C PHE A 51 -2.35 -8.51 7.42
N VAL A 52 -2.93 -8.72 8.60
CA VAL A 52 -2.27 -8.51 9.90
C VAL A 52 -2.12 -9.81 10.68
N PRO A 53 -1.12 -9.91 11.58
CA PRO A 53 -1.00 -11.07 12.46
C PRO A 53 -2.28 -11.32 13.26
N PRO A 54 -2.65 -12.57 13.59
CA PRO A 54 -3.92 -12.90 14.25
C PRO A 54 -4.22 -12.05 15.51
N ARG A 55 -3.20 -11.79 16.33
CA ARG A 55 -3.28 -10.96 17.55
C ARG A 55 -3.60 -9.48 17.31
N ARG A 56 -3.56 -9.01 16.06
CA ARG A 56 -3.79 -7.62 15.64
C ARG A 56 -5.07 -7.45 14.82
N ARG A 57 -5.82 -8.51 14.53
CA ARG A 57 -7.02 -8.44 13.67
C ARG A 57 -8.06 -7.44 14.16
N TYR A 58 -8.30 -7.40 15.48
CA TYR A 58 -9.21 -6.44 16.08
C TYR A 58 -8.77 -4.98 15.94
N ASP A 59 -7.47 -4.74 15.74
CA ASP A 59 -6.92 -3.39 15.50
C ASP A 59 -6.91 -3.02 14.01
N ALA A 60 -7.24 -3.95 13.09
CA ALA A 60 -6.98 -3.80 11.66
C ALA A 60 -7.61 -2.54 11.03
N TYR A 61 -8.73 -2.09 11.59
CA TYR A 61 -9.53 -0.95 11.10
C TYR A 61 -9.38 0.32 11.95
N CYS A 62 -8.44 0.33 12.90
CA CYS A 62 -8.00 1.54 13.53
C CYS A 62 -7.19 2.38 12.53
N ASP A 63 -7.31 3.71 12.59
CA ASP A 63 -6.55 4.60 11.72
C ASP A 63 -5.08 4.72 12.19
N GLY A 64 -4.32 3.65 11.99
CA GLY A 64 -2.94 3.57 12.41
C GLY A 64 -2.19 2.42 11.75
N ALA A 65 -0.86 2.55 11.70
CA ALA A 65 0.01 1.49 11.20
C ALA A 65 0.13 0.34 12.21
N LEU A 66 0.23 -0.90 11.72
CA LEU A 66 0.35 -2.09 12.56
C LEU A 66 1.57 -2.92 12.17
N ALA A 67 2.28 -3.45 13.17
CA ALA A 67 3.42 -4.34 12.92
C ALA A 67 2.99 -5.66 12.26
N ILE A 68 3.70 -6.05 11.20
CA ILE A 68 3.45 -7.29 10.42
C ILE A 68 4.57 -8.34 10.55
N GLY A 69 5.62 -8.01 11.32
CA GLY A 69 6.83 -8.82 11.48
C GLY A 69 8.01 -8.24 10.69
N SER A 70 9.20 -8.82 10.88
CA SER A 70 10.44 -8.42 10.21
C SER A 70 10.77 -6.92 10.26
N GLY A 71 10.36 -6.23 11.33
CA GLY A 71 10.53 -4.78 11.49
C GLY A 71 9.64 -3.91 10.59
N GLN A 72 8.69 -4.51 9.87
CA GLN A 72 7.80 -3.82 8.93
C GLN A 72 6.41 -3.57 9.51
N THR A 73 5.69 -2.65 8.88
CA THR A 73 4.32 -2.29 9.23
C THR A 73 3.41 -2.31 8.01
N ILE A 74 2.14 -2.67 8.20
CA ILE A 74 1.07 -2.30 7.26
C ILE A 74 0.71 -0.83 7.50
N SER A 75 0.67 -0.02 6.44
CA SER A 75 0.37 1.42 6.51
C SER A 75 -1.04 1.69 7.01
N GLN A 76 -1.26 2.81 7.71
CA GLN A 76 -2.60 3.22 8.18
C GLN A 76 -3.62 3.27 7.02
N PRO A 77 -4.90 2.91 7.24
CA PRO A 77 -5.93 2.91 6.20
C PRO A 77 -6.04 4.22 5.42
N TYR A 78 -6.00 5.38 6.11
CA TYR A 78 -6.04 6.69 5.45
C TYR A 78 -4.90 6.88 4.45
N MET A 79 -3.68 6.48 4.80
CA MET A 79 -2.51 6.64 3.93
C MET A 79 -2.60 5.73 2.71
N VAL A 80 -3.09 4.49 2.87
CA VAL A 80 -3.33 3.58 1.74
C VAL A 80 -4.35 4.20 0.77
N ALA A 81 -5.46 4.72 1.28
CA ALA A 81 -6.48 5.35 0.46
C ALA A 81 -5.97 6.61 -0.24
N LEU A 82 -5.31 7.52 0.49
CA LEU A 82 -4.74 8.75 -0.06
C LEU A 82 -3.73 8.47 -1.17
N MET A 83 -2.77 7.57 -0.92
CA MET A 83 -1.77 7.22 -1.93
C MET A 83 -2.41 6.61 -3.17
N THR A 84 -3.47 5.81 -3.00
CA THR A 84 -4.18 5.19 -4.12
C THR A 84 -4.98 6.22 -4.92
N GLU A 85 -5.63 7.18 -4.25
CA GLU A 85 -6.39 8.27 -4.89
C GLU A 85 -5.47 9.17 -5.72
N LEU A 86 -4.29 9.51 -5.19
CA LEU A 86 -3.27 10.31 -5.89
C LEU A 86 -2.69 9.63 -7.14
N LEU A 87 -2.87 8.31 -7.31
CA LEU A 87 -2.47 7.62 -8.54
C LEU A 87 -3.49 7.79 -9.67
N HIS A 88 -4.70 8.31 -9.41
CA HIS A 88 -5.72 8.53 -10.45
C HIS A 88 -5.97 7.30 -11.34
N LEU A 89 -6.08 6.11 -10.72
CA LEU A 89 -6.27 4.83 -11.41
C LEU A 89 -7.62 4.76 -12.12
N ARG A 90 -7.62 4.24 -13.36
CA ARG A 90 -8.79 4.13 -14.23
C ARG A 90 -9.19 2.69 -14.47
N GLY A 91 -8.35 1.70 -14.18
CA GLY A 91 -8.63 0.27 -14.33
C GLY A 91 -7.82 -0.41 -15.44
N GLU A 92 -7.03 0.36 -16.19
CA GLU A 92 -6.28 -0.11 -17.35
C GLU A 92 -4.77 -0.12 -17.09
N GLU A 93 -4.34 0.46 -15.98
CA GLU A 93 -2.95 0.72 -15.67
C GLU A 93 -2.16 -0.54 -15.29
N ARG A 94 -0.90 -0.57 -15.73
CA ARG A 94 0.16 -1.40 -15.15
C ARG A 94 0.82 -0.64 -14.01
N VAL A 95 0.70 -1.17 -12.79
CA VAL A 95 1.17 -0.50 -11.57
C VAL A 95 2.41 -1.20 -11.05
N LEU A 96 3.49 -0.47 -10.77
CA LEU A 96 4.61 -0.95 -9.97
C LEU A 96 4.44 -0.51 -8.51
N GLU A 97 4.37 -1.47 -7.59
CA GLU A 97 4.46 -1.26 -6.16
C GLU A 97 5.87 -1.65 -5.67
N VAL A 98 6.53 -0.73 -4.96
CA VAL A 98 7.79 -0.99 -4.27
C VAL A 98 7.51 -1.09 -2.78
N GLY A 99 7.63 -2.32 -2.25
CA GLY A 99 7.35 -2.69 -0.86
C GLY A 99 6.04 -3.46 -0.72
N THR A 100 6.03 -4.74 -1.11
CA THR A 100 4.83 -5.60 -0.96
C THR A 100 4.38 -5.67 0.51
N GLY A 101 5.31 -5.84 1.45
CA GLY A 101 5.02 -5.94 2.87
C GLY A 101 3.98 -7.02 3.20
N SER A 102 2.79 -6.59 3.63
CA SER A 102 1.68 -7.52 3.90
C SER A 102 0.93 -7.97 2.65
N GLY A 103 1.02 -7.22 1.56
CA GLY A 103 0.19 -7.37 0.35
C GLY A 103 -1.12 -6.57 0.36
N TYR A 104 -1.43 -5.82 1.42
CA TYR A 104 -2.70 -5.08 1.49
C TYR A 104 -2.82 -3.97 0.44
N GLN A 105 -1.76 -3.17 0.26
CA GLN A 105 -1.76 -2.12 -0.78
C GLN A 105 -1.81 -2.76 -2.18
N ALA A 106 -1.05 -3.83 -2.43
CA ALA A 106 -1.17 -4.63 -3.65
C ALA A 106 -2.62 -5.08 -3.95
N ALA A 107 -3.35 -5.58 -2.94
CA ALA A 107 -4.75 -5.98 -3.10
C ALA A 107 -5.64 -4.79 -3.50
N VAL A 108 -5.50 -3.65 -2.82
CA VAL A 108 -6.27 -2.43 -3.11
C VAL A 108 -5.98 -1.94 -4.53
N LEU A 109 -4.72 -1.97 -4.98
CA LEU A 109 -4.33 -1.61 -6.34
C LEU A 109 -4.89 -2.59 -7.37
N ALA A 110 -4.90 -3.89 -7.06
CA ALA A 110 -5.37 -4.94 -7.95
C ALA A 110 -6.89 -4.86 -8.22
N GLU A 111 -7.65 -4.27 -7.30
CA GLU A 111 -9.08 -3.94 -7.50
C GLU A 111 -9.30 -2.75 -8.46
N LEU A 112 -8.27 -1.95 -8.73
CA LEU A 112 -8.38 -0.66 -9.39
C LEU A 112 -7.54 -0.53 -10.67
N SER A 113 -6.79 -1.57 -11.04
CA SER A 113 -5.82 -1.54 -12.14
C SER A 113 -5.86 -2.84 -12.95
N ALA A 114 -5.26 -2.81 -14.14
CA ALA A 114 -5.19 -3.99 -14.98
C ALA A 114 -4.24 -5.04 -14.39
N HIS A 115 -3.07 -4.60 -13.90
CA HIS A 115 -2.07 -5.51 -13.33
C HIS A 115 -1.16 -4.79 -12.34
N VAL A 116 -0.86 -5.46 -11.22
CA VAL A 116 0.08 -4.97 -10.19
C VAL A 116 1.36 -5.79 -10.24
N TYR A 117 2.49 -5.10 -10.32
CA TYR A 117 3.83 -5.66 -10.18
C TYR A 117 4.38 -5.20 -8.84
N THR A 118 4.59 -6.12 -7.90
CA THR A 118 5.03 -5.78 -6.54
C THR A 118 6.41 -6.36 -6.23
N VAL A 119 7.30 -5.51 -5.71
CA VAL A 119 8.68 -5.87 -5.35
C VAL A 119 8.86 -5.81 -3.84
N GLU A 120 9.46 -6.86 -3.27
CA GLU A 120 9.75 -6.96 -1.84
C GLU A 120 11.16 -7.51 -1.61
N ARG A 121 11.92 -6.90 -0.70
CA ARG A 121 13.30 -7.34 -0.42
C ARG A 121 13.34 -8.56 0.52
N LEU A 122 12.31 -8.73 1.36
CA LEU A 122 12.22 -9.79 2.36
C LEU A 122 11.44 -10.99 1.80
N PRO A 123 12.12 -12.10 1.46
CA PRO A 123 11.47 -13.25 0.83
C PRO A 123 10.30 -13.81 1.63
N GLU A 124 10.39 -13.79 2.97
CA GLU A 124 9.33 -14.31 3.84
C GLU A 124 8.05 -13.46 3.84
N LEU A 125 8.16 -12.16 3.57
CA LEU A 125 7.00 -11.27 3.43
C LEU A 125 6.36 -11.45 2.06
N SER A 126 7.19 -11.49 1.00
CA SER A 126 6.72 -11.71 -0.37
C SER A 126 5.95 -13.03 -0.49
N GLU A 127 6.49 -14.13 0.03
CA GLU A 127 5.82 -15.44 -0.03
C GLU A 127 4.53 -15.48 0.79
N ARG A 128 4.48 -14.79 1.94
CA ARG A 128 3.26 -14.70 2.75
C ARG A 128 2.18 -13.91 2.02
N ALA A 129 2.53 -12.77 1.45
CA ALA A 129 1.62 -11.93 0.67
C ALA A 129 1.09 -12.71 -0.55
N ARG A 130 1.98 -13.40 -1.28
CA ARG A 130 1.60 -14.23 -2.44
C ARG A 130 0.59 -15.31 -2.07
N ARG A 131 0.82 -16.07 -0.99
CA ARG A 131 -0.13 -17.10 -0.53
C ARG A 131 -1.50 -16.53 -0.21
N LEU A 132 -1.54 -15.47 0.58
CA LEU A 132 -2.81 -14.83 0.94
C LEU A 132 -3.53 -14.30 -0.30
N LEU A 133 -2.83 -13.56 -1.16
CA LEU A 133 -3.42 -12.90 -2.32
C LEU A 133 -3.86 -13.89 -3.40
N CYS A 134 -3.00 -14.82 -3.79
CA CYS A 134 -3.28 -15.73 -4.90
C CYS A 134 -4.06 -16.96 -4.44
N ASP A 135 -3.65 -17.60 -3.34
CA ASP A 135 -4.16 -18.92 -2.96
C ASP A 135 -5.46 -18.80 -2.13
N GLU A 136 -5.55 -17.78 -1.25
CA GLU A 136 -6.71 -17.60 -0.36
C GLU A 136 -7.74 -16.60 -0.91
N LEU A 137 -7.28 -15.47 -1.48
CA LEU A 137 -8.16 -14.39 -1.97
C LEU A 137 -8.40 -14.41 -3.49
N GLY A 138 -7.65 -15.22 -4.24
CA GLY A 138 -7.89 -15.45 -5.67
C GLY A 138 -7.48 -14.30 -6.60
N TYR A 139 -6.60 -13.39 -6.17
CA TYR A 139 -6.07 -12.35 -7.05
C TYR A 139 -5.18 -12.96 -8.15
N GLY A 140 -5.59 -12.79 -9.41
CA GLY A 140 -4.88 -13.29 -10.59
C GLY A 140 -4.06 -12.24 -11.34
N ASN A 141 -4.18 -10.96 -11.01
CA ASN A 141 -3.55 -9.83 -11.69
C ASN A 141 -2.42 -9.20 -10.86
N ILE A 142 -1.69 -10.01 -10.09
CA ILE A 142 -0.55 -9.56 -9.28
C ILE A 142 0.68 -10.43 -9.59
N SER A 143 1.78 -9.78 -9.99
CA SER A 143 3.10 -10.39 -10.18
C SER A 143 4.02 -10.00 -9.03
N PHE A 144 4.74 -10.98 -8.47
CA PHE A 144 5.63 -10.80 -7.33
C PHE A 144 7.10 -10.93 -7.74
N ARG A 145 7.95 -10.05 -7.24
CA ARG A 145 9.41 -10.18 -7.33
C ARG A 145 10.04 -10.02 -5.96
N VAL A 146 10.93 -10.96 -5.62
CA VAL A 146 11.84 -10.79 -4.50
C VAL A 146 13.09 -10.09 -5.01
N GLY A 147 13.42 -8.92 -4.46
CA GLY A 147 14.56 -8.15 -4.93
C GLY A 147 14.67 -6.75 -4.33
N ASP A 148 15.68 -6.02 -4.79
CA ASP A 148 15.87 -4.62 -4.42
C ASP A 148 14.87 -3.72 -5.15
N GLY A 149 13.86 -3.26 -4.42
CA GLY A 149 12.83 -2.37 -4.96
C GLY A 149 13.32 -0.97 -5.34
N THR A 150 14.51 -0.54 -4.87
CA THR A 150 15.10 0.74 -5.31
C THR A 150 15.49 0.72 -6.79
N LEU A 151 15.68 -0.48 -7.35
CA LEU A 151 15.96 -0.70 -8.76
C LEU A 151 14.67 -0.87 -9.60
N GLY A 152 13.49 -0.83 -8.97
CA GLY A 152 12.21 -1.10 -9.60
C GLY A 152 12.12 -2.50 -10.22
N TRP A 153 11.54 -2.59 -11.41
CA TRP A 153 11.44 -3.84 -12.18
C TRP A 153 11.64 -3.56 -13.68
N PRO A 154 12.90 -3.33 -14.13
CA PRO A 154 13.21 -2.86 -15.48
C PRO A 154 12.72 -3.77 -16.60
N GLU A 155 12.66 -5.09 -16.36
CA GLU A 155 12.23 -6.09 -17.33
C GLU A 155 10.74 -6.02 -17.67
N GLU A 156 9.93 -5.40 -16.80
CA GLU A 156 8.48 -5.22 -16.97
C GLU A 156 8.08 -3.77 -17.24
N ALA A 157 9.04 -2.85 -17.20
CA ALA A 157 8.87 -1.46 -17.56
C ALA A 157 8.52 -1.33 -19.07
N PRO A 158 7.80 -0.28 -19.48
CA PRO A 158 7.33 0.83 -18.66
C PRO A 158 6.07 0.52 -17.83
N PHE A 159 5.88 1.29 -16.76
CA PHE A 159 4.67 1.30 -15.93
C PHE A 159 3.87 2.58 -16.13
N ASP A 160 2.55 2.48 -16.01
CA ASP A 160 1.66 3.65 -16.04
C ASP A 160 1.63 4.34 -14.69
N ARG A 161 1.78 3.57 -13.60
CA ARG A 161 1.76 4.05 -12.22
C ARG A 161 2.85 3.41 -11.39
N VAL A 162 3.41 4.19 -10.48
CA VAL A 162 4.39 3.73 -9.50
C VAL A 162 3.95 4.16 -8.11
N ILE A 163 4.04 3.26 -7.14
CA ILE A 163 3.82 3.58 -5.74
C ILE A 163 4.92 2.96 -4.89
N VAL A 164 5.50 3.78 -4.01
CA VAL A 164 6.56 3.35 -3.11
C VAL A 164 6.03 3.40 -1.68
N THR A 165 5.97 2.27 -0.99
CA THR A 165 5.39 2.14 0.35
C THR A 165 6.46 2.11 1.45
N ALA A 166 7.62 2.70 1.16
CA ALA A 166 8.73 2.91 2.09
C ALA A 166 9.38 4.28 1.83
N GLY A 167 9.81 4.96 2.89
CA GLY A 167 10.40 6.29 2.84
C GLY A 167 11.74 6.31 2.13
N ALA A 168 11.82 6.97 0.98
CA ALA A 168 13.05 7.19 0.23
C ALA A 168 13.83 8.40 0.79
N PRO A 169 15.17 8.32 0.94
CA PRO A 169 15.95 9.41 1.52
C PRO A 169 16.07 10.65 0.60
N ARG A 170 15.76 10.45 -0.69
CA ARG A 170 15.75 11.41 -1.79
C ARG A 170 14.79 10.88 -2.86
N ARG A 171 14.50 11.69 -3.88
CA ARG A 171 13.70 11.29 -5.04
C ARG A 171 14.27 10.01 -5.70
N PRO A 172 13.48 8.93 -5.88
CA PRO A 172 13.96 7.64 -6.38
C PRO A 172 13.99 7.59 -7.91
N ASP A 173 14.95 8.27 -8.53
CA ASP A 173 15.01 8.44 -9.98
C ASP A 173 15.10 7.11 -10.75
N THR A 174 15.74 6.08 -10.19
CA THR A 174 15.81 4.74 -10.81
C THR A 174 14.43 4.10 -11.00
N VAL A 175 13.53 4.31 -10.04
CA VAL A 175 12.14 3.82 -10.12
C VAL A 175 11.31 4.74 -11.02
N LEU A 176 11.44 6.05 -10.87
CA LEU A 176 10.68 7.02 -11.68
C LEU A 176 11.01 6.94 -13.17
N ALA A 177 12.25 6.60 -13.54
CA ALA A 177 12.67 6.40 -14.92
C ALA A 177 11.90 5.26 -15.64
N GLN A 178 11.26 4.37 -14.89
CA GLN A 178 10.46 3.26 -15.43
C GLN A 178 9.02 3.64 -15.73
N LEU A 179 8.61 4.89 -15.46
CA LEU A 179 7.30 5.39 -15.88
C LEU A 179 7.24 5.62 -17.38
N GLY A 180 6.16 5.18 -18.02
CA GLY A 180 5.82 5.52 -19.39
C GLY A 180 5.45 7.02 -19.54
N PRO A 181 5.30 7.53 -20.77
CA PRO A 181 4.78 8.87 -21.01
C PRO A 181 3.41 9.07 -20.36
N GLY A 182 3.22 10.15 -19.60
CA GLY A 182 1.99 10.38 -18.84
C GLY A 182 1.82 9.48 -17.61
N GLY A 183 2.87 8.76 -17.23
CA GLY A 183 2.89 7.95 -16.02
C GLY A 183 2.98 8.81 -14.76
N GLU A 184 2.44 8.29 -13.65
CA GLU A 184 2.37 9.00 -12.37
C GLU A 184 2.96 8.15 -11.25
N ALA A 185 3.55 8.82 -10.25
CA ALA A 185 4.15 8.18 -9.09
C ALA A 185 3.68 8.80 -7.78
N VAL A 186 3.61 7.98 -6.72
CA VAL A 186 3.42 8.46 -5.35
C VAL A 186 4.52 7.88 -4.47
N VAL A 187 5.31 8.75 -3.84
CA VAL A 187 6.49 8.37 -3.06
C VAL A 187 6.60 9.20 -1.78
N PRO A 188 6.78 8.59 -0.60
CA PRO A 188 7.18 9.31 0.60
C PRO A 188 8.69 9.62 0.54
N VAL A 189 9.06 10.90 0.47
CA VAL A 189 10.44 11.35 0.35
C VAL A 189 10.87 12.14 1.58
N GLY A 190 12.00 11.76 2.18
CA GLY A 190 12.60 12.46 3.31
C GLY A 190 13.38 11.54 4.25
N ARG A 191 14.05 12.14 5.24
CA ARG A 191 14.93 11.42 6.16
C ARG A 191 14.20 10.94 7.41
N HIS A 192 14.07 11.80 8.42
CA HIS A 192 13.42 11.48 9.69
C HIS A 192 11.90 11.61 9.61
N TRP A 193 11.44 12.64 8.90
CA TRP A 193 10.07 12.85 8.46
C TRP A 193 10.08 12.82 6.95
N GLN A 194 9.03 12.29 6.34
CA GLN A 194 8.84 12.30 4.90
C GLN A 194 7.69 13.22 4.52
N VAL A 195 7.71 13.68 3.28
CA VAL A 195 6.57 14.31 2.62
C VAL A 195 6.11 13.34 1.54
N LEU A 196 4.81 13.08 1.50
CA LEU A 196 4.22 12.30 0.42
C LEU A 196 4.20 13.17 -0.84
N THR A 197 4.92 12.75 -1.87
CA THR A 197 5.09 13.52 -3.10
C THR A 197 4.48 12.74 -4.27
N HIS A 198 3.62 13.42 -5.02
CA HIS A 198 3.12 12.97 -6.31
C HIS A 198 4.04 13.47 -7.42
N TYR A 199 4.30 12.61 -8.41
CA TYR A 199 5.13 12.89 -9.56
C TYR A 199 4.33 12.61 -10.83
N ALA A 200 4.23 13.56 -11.75
CA ALA A 200 3.62 13.33 -13.07
C ALA A 200 4.69 13.47 -14.16
N ARG A 201 4.87 12.41 -14.98
CA ARG A 201 5.88 12.41 -16.05
C ARG A 201 5.38 13.17 -17.28
N ARG A 202 6.06 14.26 -17.61
CA ARG A 202 5.82 15.05 -18.83
C ARG A 202 6.31 14.31 -20.08
N ALA A 203 5.78 14.74 -21.24
CA ALA A 203 6.15 14.17 -22.54
C ALA A 203 7.64 14.35 -22.89
N ASP A 204 8.31 15.37 -22.34
CA ASP A 204 9.75 15.62 -22.51
C ASP A 204 10.63 14.80 -21.55
N GLY A 205 10.03 13.95 -20.71
CA GLY A 205 10.70 13.10 -19.73
C GLY A 205 10.99 13.77 -18.39
N THR A 206 10.67 15.06 -18.22
CA THR A 206 10.72 15.75 -16.92
C THR A 206 9.50 15.41 -16.05
N PHE A 207 9.47 15.91 -14.82
CA PHE A 207 8.39 15.63 -13.87
C PHE A 207 7.80 16.91 -13.29
N ASP A 208 6.48 16.94 -13.14
CA ASP A 208 5.78 17.80 -12.19
C ASP A 208 5.87 17.13 -10.82
N GLU A 209 6.04 17.92 -9.77
CA GLU A 209 6.12 17.43 -8.39
C GLU A 209 5.11 18.19 -7.54
N GLU A 210 4.26 17.47 -6.82
CA GLU A 210 3.29 18.05 -5.90
C GLU A 210 3.42 17.37 -4.52
N GLU A 211 3.68 18.18 -3.50
CA GLU A 211 3.73 17.72 -2.11
C GLU A 211 2.31 17.66 -1.52
N SER A 212 1.95 16.51 -0.93
CA SER A 212 0.63 16.30 -0.33
C SER A 212 0.64 16.53 1.18
N CYS A 213 1.22 15.62 1.96
CA CYS A 213 1.21 15.70 3.42
C CYS A 213 2.48 15.13 4.05
N GLN A 214 2.74 15.51 5.31
CA GLN A 214 3.80 14.86 6.08
C GLN A 214 3.39 13.42 6.44
N CYS A 215 4.36 12.52 6.43
CA CYS A 215 4.15 11.11 6.75
C CYS A 215 5.40 10.48 7.38
N VAL A 216 5.21 9.28 7.92
CA VAL A 216 6.29 8.44 8.46
C VAL A 216 6.16 7.03 7.90
N PHE A 217 7.16 6.61 7.14
CA PHE A 217 7.29 5.28 6.58
C PHE A 217 8.58 4.61 7.08
N VAL A 218 8.60 3.27 7.01
CA VAL A 218 9.84 2.50 7.14
C VAL A 218 10.82 2.87 6.03
N LYS A 219 12.12 2.69 6.26
CA LYS A 219 13.16 3.06 5.29
C LYS A 219 13.11 2.18 4.03
N LEU A 220 13.21 2.80 2.86
CA LEU A 220 13.46 2.10 1.60
C LEU A 220 14.94 1.67 1.50
N ILE A 221 15.25 0.43 1.88
CA ILE A 221 16.63 -0.08 1.96
C ILE A 221 17.03 -0.73 0.63
N GLY A 222 18.11 -0.25 0.00
CA GLY A 222 18.61 -0.76 -1.27
C GLY A 222 19.69 0.12 -1.90
N GLU A 223 20.13 -0.25 -3.09
CA GLU A 223 21.22 0.40 -3.84
C GLU A 223 20.97 1.90 -4.09
N ASP A 224 19.77 2.27 -4.52
CA ASP A 224 19.34 3.67 -4.68
C ASP A 224 18.46 4.16 -3.52
N GLY A 225 18.65 3.55 -2.34
CA GLY A 225 17.91 3.81 -1.11
C GLY A 225 18.79 4.26 0.05
N TRP A 226 18.43 3.81 1.25
CA TRP A 226 19.16 4.03 2.50
C TRP A 226 20.36 3.11 2.68
#